data_AF-D4TWX4-F1
#
_entry.id   AF-D4TWX4-F1
#
_cell.length_a   1.000
_cell.length_b   1.000
_cell.length_c   1.000
_cell.angle_alpha   90.00
_cell.angle_beta   90.00
_cell.angle_gamma   90.00
#
_symmetry.space_group_name_H-M   'P 1'
#
loop_
_entity.id
_entity.type
_entity.pdbx_description
1 polymer ?
#
loop_
_entity_poly.entity_id
_entity_poly.type
_entity_poly.pdbx_seq_one_letter_code
_entity_poly.pdbx_strand_id
1 'polypeptide(L)'
;MSAAAPSTLAAIQRVTKRCLAEIDRVCTLLDIRYVAYGGTAIGAVRHRGFIPWDDDGDVCMPRADYERFIAEAPALLGEEFFIASPATHPDYPISFGVLGLKGSEFVSKVAKDRSFRMPIGVDLFVLDEIADDPGRFRAQSRGTWLWARLMFLRSIPNPPTGLPTPARQLA
;
A
#
# COMPACT_ATOMS: atom_id res chain seq x y z
N MET A 1 -1.76 22.65 -6.61
CA MET A 1 -1.36 21.74 -5.51
C MET A 1 -0.13 22.36 -4.86
N SER A 2 -0.11 22.60 -3.54
CA SER A 2 1.15 23.01 -2.90
C SER A 2 1.99 21.76 -2.77
N ALA A 3 3.12 21.69 -3.48
CA ALA A 3 4.11 20.65 -3.26
C ALA A 3 4.56 20.69 -1.80
N ALA A 4 4.87 19.53 -1.21
CA ALA A 4 5.50 19.47 0.10
C ALA A 4 6.81 20.28 0.09
N ALA A 5 7.16 20.89 1.23
CA ALA A 5 8.44 21.57 1.34
C ALA A 5 9.58 20.58 1.03
N PRO A 6 10.66 20.99 0.33
CA PRO A 6 11.74 20.08 -0.05
C PRO A 6 12.35 19.32 1.13
N SER A 7 12.43 19.96 2.30
CA SER A 7 12.92 19.33 3.54
C SER A 7 11.99 18.23 4.05
N THR A 8 10.66 18.41 3.91
CA THR A 8 9.65 17.41 4.24
C THR A 8 9.75 16.21 3.30
N LEU A 9 9.84 16.45 1.99
CA LEU A 9 9.98 15.37 1.00
C LEU A 9 11.25 14.54 1.26
N ALA A 10 12.37 15.21 1.52
CA ALA A 10 13.62 14.53 1.86
C ALA A 10 13.50 13.71 3.16
N ALA A 11 12.70 14.15 4.14
CA ALA A 11 12.44 13.38 5.35
C ALA A 11 11.60 12.14 5.08
N ILE A 12 10.56 12.26 4.24
CA ILE A 12 9.73 11.14 3.80
C ILE A 12 10.59 10.10 3.09
N GLN A 13 11.36 10.49 2.07
CA GLN A 13 12.25 9.59 1.33
C GLN A 13 13.27 8.87 2.23
N ARG A 14 13.79 9.54 3.26
CA ARG A 14 14.67 8.89 4.25
C ARG A 14 13.95 7.81 5.04
N VAL A 15 12.72 8.06 5.50
CA VAL A 15 11.92 7.06 6.22
C VAL A 15 11.55 5.91 5.30
N THR A 16 11.04 6.19 4.10
CA THR A 16 10.69 5.17 3.10
C THR A 16 11.90 4.30 2.75
N LYS A 17 13.10 4.87 2.61
CA LYS A 17 14.34 4.09 2.42
C LYS A 17 14.62 3.12 3.57
N ARG A 18 14.37 3.54 4.82
CA ARG A 18 14.56 2.68 6.01
C ARG A 18 13.54 1.55 6.02
N CYS A 19 12.29 1.82 5.65
CA CYS A 19 11.27 0.79 5.45
C CYS A 19 11.65 -0.21 4.35
N LEU A 20 12.16 0.25 3.20
CA LEU A 20 12.65 -0.63 2.12
C LEU A 20 13.81 -1.52 2.59
N ALA A 21 14.76 -0.98 3.35
CA ALA A 21 15.86 -1.74 3.90
C ALA A 21 15.40 -2.78 4.93
N GLU A 22 14.37 -2.47 5.71
CA GLU A 22 13.78 -3.40 6.66
C GLU A 22 13.01 -4.54 5.96
N ILE A 23 12.27 -4.22 4.89
CA ILE A 23 11.63 -5.23 4.04
C ILE A 23 12.70 -6.17 3.47
N ASP A 24 13.77 -5.64 2.88
CA ASP A 24 14.87 -6.42 2.32
C ASP A 24 15.48 -7.38 3.34
N ARG A 25 15.78 -6.85 4.54
CA ARG A 25 16.34 -7.64 5.65
C ARG A 25 15.42 -8.77 6.07
N VAL A 26 14.13 -8.50 6.28
CA VAL A 26 13.17 -9.52 6.74
C VAL A 26 12.85 -10.52 5.65
N CYS A 27 12.69 -10.09 4.40
CA CYS A 27 12.52 -10.98 3.25
C CYS A 27 13.71 -11.92 3.09
N THR A 28 14.95 -11.42 3.27
CA THR A 28 16.16 -12.25 3.25
C THR A 28 16.16 -13.30 4.36
N LEU A 29 15.71 -12.95 5.57
CA LEU A 29 15.64 -13.90 6.70
C LEU A 29 14.57 -14.99 6.50
N LEU A 30 13.47 -14.67 5.85
CA LEU A 30 12.33 -15.57 5.64
C LEU A 30 12.37 -16.32 4.31
N ASP A 31 13.38 -16.07 3.47
CA ASP A 31 13.45 -16.54 2.08
C ASP A 31 12.16 -16.22 1.31
N ILE A 32 11.74 -14.94 1.39
CA ILE A 32 10.55 -14.40 0.74
C ILE A 32 10.96 -13.59 -0.47
N ARG A 33 10.35 -13.90 -1.61
CA ARG A 33 10.61 -13.17 -2.86
C ARG A 33 9.80 -11.88 -2.90
N TYR A 34 10.46 -10.80 -3.23
CA TYR A 34 9.82 -9.52 -3.53
C TYR A 34 10.61 -8.78 -4.61
N VAL A 35 9.97 -7.80 -5.24
CA VAL A 35 10.65 -6.87 -6.16
C VAL A 35 10.19 -5.44 -5.89
N ALA A 36 11.05 -4.47 -6.16
CA ALA A 36 10.62 -3.07 -6.25
C ALA A 36 9.56 -2.92 -7.36
N TYR A 37 8.57 -2.06 -7.14
CA TYR A 37 7.45 -1.89 -8.05
C TYR A 37 7.27 -0.43 -8.48
N GLY A 38 6.58 -0.20 -9.60
CA GLY A 38 6.19 1.15 -10.04
C GLY A 38 7.30 2.20 -10.08
N GLY A 39 7.03 3.36 -9.46
CA GLY A 39 7.95 4.50 -9.37
C GLY A 39 9.25 4.15 -8.65
N THR A 40 9.16 3.29 -7.63
CA THR A 40 10.32 2.81 -6.85
C THR A 40 11.32 2.05 -7.73
N ALA A 41 10.83 1.13 -8.56
CA ALA A 41 11.68 0.40 -9.52
C ALA A 41 12.34 1.33 -10.54
N ILE A 42 11.56 2.26 -11.10
CA ILE A 42 12.07 3.24 -12.07
C ILE A 42 13.12 4.15 -11.44
N GLY A 43 12.88 4.64 -10.22
CA GLY A 43 13.82 5.45 -9.45
C GLY A 43 15.14 4.74 -9.23
N ALA A 44 15.09 3.50 -8.75
CA ALA A 44 16.28 2.69 -8.46
C ALA A 44 17.20 2.56 -9.68
N VAL A 45 16.64 2.30 -10.87
CA VAL A 45 17.42 2.15 -12.11
C VAL A 45 17.86 3.50 -12.67
N ARG A 46 16.94 4.46 -12.81
CA ARG A 46 17.18 5.72 -13.54
C ARG A 46 17.94 6.76 -12.71
N HIS A 47 17.56 6.93 -11.44
CA HIS A 47 18.08 7.96 -10.55
C HIS A 47 19.05 7.43 -9.50
N ARG A 48 19.26 6.10 -9.44
CA ARG A 48 20.08 5.44 -8.41
C ARG A 48 19.56 5.73 -6.99
N GLY A 49 18.25 5.89 -6.86
CA GLY A 49 17.57 6.30 -5.63
C GLY A 49 16.12 6.67 -5.92
N PHE A 50 15.51 7.47 -5.05
CA PHE A 50 14.15 7.96 -5.29
C PHE A 50 14.09 8.87 -6.52
N ILE A 51 12.93 8.88 -7.19
CA ILE A 51 12.61 9.96 -8.12
C ILE A 51 12.55 11.26 -7.31
N PRO A 52 13.12 12.40 -7.76
CA PRO A 52 13.26 13.58 -6.91
C PRO A 52 11.95 14.18 -6.38
N TRP A 53 10.82 13.82 -6.98
CA TRP A 53 9.47 14.25 -6.58
C TRP A 53 8.59 13.12 -6.02
N ASP A 54 9.10 11.88 -5.92
CA ASP A 54 8.37 10.76 -5.29
C ASP A 54 8.33 10.91 -3.77
N ASP A 55 7.16 10.67 -3.19
CA ASP A 55 6.92 10.67 -1.75
C ASP A 55 6.47 9.30 -1.19
N ASP A 56 6.41 8.26 -2.01
CA ASP A 56 6.04 6.90 -1.64
C ASP A 56 7.11 5.87 -2.03
N GLY A 57 6.85 4.62 -1.66
CA GLY A 57 7.68 3.48 -1.97
C GLY A 57 6.82 2.24 -2.12
N ASP A 58 7.11 1.42 -3.14
CA ASP A 58 6.30 0.27 -3.50
C ASP A 58 7.18 -0.97 -3.72
N VAL A 59 6.76 -2.07 -3.15
CA VAL A 59 7.25 -3.41 -3.50
C VAL A 59 6.07 -4.29 -3.88
N CYS A 60 6.32 -5.37 -4.63
CA CYS A 60 5.33 -6.39 -4.85
C CYS A 60 5.89 -7.79 -4.60
N MET A 61 5.00 -8.69 -4.16
CA MET A 61 5.31 -10.07 -3.78
C MET A 61 4.29 -11.00 -4.44
N PRO A 62 4.69 -12.22 -4.88
CA PRO A 62 3.74 -13.28 -5.20
C PRO A 62 2.78 -13.53 -4.03
N ARG A 63 1.51 -13.86 -4.31
CA ARG A 63 0.46 -14.11 -3.28
C ARG A 63 0.98 -14.91 -2.08
N ALA A 64 1.58 -16.07 -2.34
CA ALA A 64 2.07 -16.97 -1.29
C ALA A 64 3.16 -16.31 -0.42
N ASP A 65 4.08 -15.57 -1.05
CA ASP A 65 5.17 -14.86 -0.38
C ASP A 65 4.64 -13.67 0.43
N TYR A 66 3.65 -12.94 -0.10
CA TYR A 66 2.96 -11.88 0.64
C TYR A 66 2.27 -12.41 1.89
N GLU A 67 1.53 -13.52 1.80
CA GLU A 67 0.80 -14.07 2.95
C GLU A 67 1.74 -14.51 4.05
N ARG A 68 2.84 -15.17 3.67
CA ARG A 68 3.93 -15.49 4.59
C ARG A 68 4.54 -14.24 5.21
N PHE A 69 4.80 -13.19 4.43
CA PHE A 69 5.36 -11.95 4.94
C PHE A 69 4.44 -11.31 5.98
N ILE A 70 3.14 -11.17 5.69
CA ILE A 70 2.17 -10.59 6.65
C ILE A 70 2.09 -11.41 7.95
N ALA A 71 2.20 -12.73 7.88
CA ALA A 71 2.11 -13.61 9.05
C ALA A 71 3.41 -13.67 9.88
N GLU A 72 4.56 -13.77 9.22
CA GLU A 72 5.85 -14.09 9.84
C GLU A 72 6.69 -12.84 10.14
N ALA A 73 6.64 -11.82 9.28
CA ALA A 73 7.47 -10.62 9.41
C ALA A 73 7.28 -9.85 10.73
N PRO A 74 6.06 -9.68 11.30
CA PRO A 74 5.87 -8.88 12.52
C PRO A 74 6.76 -9.29 13.70
N ALA A 75 7.13 -10.57 13.81
CA ALA A 75 8.00 -11.08 14.87
C ALA A 75 9.49 -10.74 14.65
N LEU A 76 9.86 -10.36 13.43
CA LEU A 76 11.23 -10.09 13.01
C LEU A 76 11.52 -8.60 12.79
N LEU A 77 10.49 -7.75 12.79
CA LEU A 77 10.64 -6.32 12.57
C LEU A 77 11.43 -5.66 13.71
N GLY A 78 12.25 -4.66 13.35
CA GLY A 78 12.81 -3.72 14.30
C GLY A 78 11.71 -2.98 15.05
N GLU A 79 11.99 -2.58 16.29
CA GLU A 79 10.99 -2.02 17.22
C GLU A 79 10.26 -0.77 16.70
N GLU A 80 10.88 -0.03 15.78
CA GLU A 80 10.30 1.16 15.17
C GLU A 80 9.33 0.89 14.01
N PHE A 81 9.28 -0.34 13.49
CA PHE A 81 8.46 -0.70 12.34
C PHE A 81 7.24 -1.53 12.74
N PHE A 82 6.21 -1.47 11.91
CA PHE A 82 5.03 -2.32 12.02
C PHE A 82 4.40 -2.54 10.65
N ILE A 83 3.51 -3.55 10.56
CA ILE A 83 2.73 -3.82 9.36
C ILE A 83 1.27 -3.46 9.63
N ALA A 84 0.75 -2.53 8.84
CA ALA A 84 -0.67 -2.21 8.77
C ALA A 84 -1.31 -2.94 7.59
N SER A 85 -2.43 -3.63 7.79
CA SER A 85 -3.13 -4.38 6.74
C SER A 85 -4.60 -4.57 7.11
N PRO A 86 -5.46 -5.04 6.17
CA PRO A 86 -6.83 -5.44 6.51
C PRO A 86 -6.94 -6.48 7.61
N ALA A 87 -5.89 -7.30 7.79
CA ALA A 87 -5.85 -8.33 8.83
C ALA A 87 -5.51 -7.75 10.21
N THR A 88 -4.84 -6.60 10.28
CA THR A 88 -4.36 -6.02 11.55
C THR A 88 -5.20 -4.86 12.05
N HIS A 89 -6.04 -4.23 11.20
CA HIS A 89 -6.89 -3.12 11.63
C HIS A 89 -8.27 -3.11 10.95
N PRO A 90 -9.38 -3.07 11.72
CA PRO A 90 -10.74 -3.20 11.17
C PRO A 90 -11.14 -2.06 10.21
N ASP A 91 -10.66 -0.85 10.47
CA ASP A 91 -10.90 0.33 9.62
C ASP A 91 -9.82 0.57 8.57
N TYR A 92 -8.96 -0.41 8.31
CA TYR A 92 -7.88 -0.25 7.34
C TYR A 92 -8.45 -0.03 5.92
N PRO A 93 -8.01 1.02 5.19
CA PRO A 93 -8.78 1.52 4.06
C PRO A 93 -8.41 0.94 2.69
N ILE A 94 -7.39 0.08 2.59
CA ILE A 94 -6.86 -0.46 1.32
C ILE A 94 -6.73 -1.99 1.39
N SER A 95 -6.55 -2.66 0.24
CA SER A 95 -6.61 -4.12 0.15
C SER A 95 -5.27 -4.85 0.36
N PHE A 96 -4.18 -4.10 0.50
CA PHE A 96 -2.82 -4.63 0.65
C PHE A 96 -2.14 -3.98 1.86
N GLY A 97 -1.07 -4.57 2.38
CA GLY A 97 -0.41 -4.09 3.58
C GLY A 97 0.55 -2.93 3.32
N VAL A 98 0.92 -2.23 4.38
CA VAL A 98 1.99 -1.22 4.40
C VAL A 98 2.93 -1.55 5.54
N LEU A 99 4.23 -1.60 5.26
CA LEU A 99 5.24 -1.55 6.30
C LEU A 99 5.53 -0.08 6.63
N GLY A 100 5.21 0.33 7.85
CA GLY A 100 5.24 1.71 8.29
C GLY A 100 6.16 1.97 9.46
N LEU A 101 6.59 3.22 9.60
CA LEU A 101 7.29 3.73 10.77
C LEU A 101 6.30 4.10 11.88
N LYS A 102 6.48 3.57 13.10
CA LYS A 102 5.66 3.90 14.27
C LYS A 102 5.77 5.38 14.62
N GLY A 103 4.63 5.96 15.03
CA GLY A 103 4.56 7.39 15.37
C GLY A 103 4.67 8.35 14.18
N SER A 104 4.64 7.83 12.95
CA SER A 104 4.55 8.63 11.73
C SER A 104 3.15 8.57 11.14
N GLU A 105 2.73 9.65 10.46
CA GLU A 105 1.44 9.72 9.78
C GLU A 105 1.57 10.38 8.40
N PHE A 106 0.87 9.81 7.43
CA PHE A 106 0.64 10.38 6.11
C PHE A 106 -0.85 10.63 5.93
N VAL A 107 -1.25 11.90 5.93
CA VAL A 107 -2.66 12.30 5.82
C VAL A 107 -2.88 13.04 4.51
N SER A 108 -3.43 12.32 3.52
CA SER A 108 -3.83 12.96 2.27
C SER A 108 -5.09 13.81 2.47
N LYS A 109 -5.29 14.81 1.61
CA LYS A 109 -6.50 15.67 1.65
C LYS A 109 -7.81 14.88 1.57
N VAL A 110 -7.79 13.75 0.86
CA VAL A 110 -8.95 12.87 0.67
C VAL A 110 -9.17 11.97 1.88
N ALA A 111 -8.10 11.63 2.61
CA ALA A 111 -8.14 10.75 3.77
C ALA A 111 -8.19 11.50 5.11
N LYS A 112 -8.25 12.84 5.11
CA LYS A 112 -8.18 13.67 6.32
C LYS A 112 -9.24 13.34 7.38
N ASP A 113 -10.42 12.88 6.95
CA ASP A 113 -11.55 12.57 7.83
C ASP A 113 -11.68 11.07 8.13
N ARG A 114 -10.71 10.24 7.73
CA ARG A 114 -10.70 8.79 8.04
C ARG A 114 -10.25 8.55 9.49
N SER A 115 -10.84 7.53 10.13
CA SER A 115 -10.46 7.07 11.47
C SER A 115 -9.04 6.52 11.50
N PHE A 116 -8.70 5.68 10.51
CA PHE A 116 -7.35 5.14 10.36
C PHE A 116 -6.39 6.15 9.72
N ARG A 117 -5.24 6.36 10.37
CA ARG A 117 -4.13 7.18 9.87
C ARG A 117 -3.08 6.27 9.25
N MET A 118 -2.81 6.46 7.96
CA MET A 118 -1.75 5.71 7.27
C MET A 118 -0.39 6.15 7.84
N PRO A 119 0.56 5.23 8.07
CA PRO A 119 1.92 5.60 8.41
C PRO A 119 2.68 6.11 7.18
N ILE A 120 3.82 6.77 7.40
CA ILE A 120 4.84 6.89 6.35
C ILE A 120 5.50 5.52 6.22
N GLY A 121 5.53 4.97 5.01
CA GLY A 121 5.90 3.57 4.80
C GLY A 121 6.08 3.17 3.35
N VAL A 122 6.08 1.86 3.13
CA VAL A 122 6.18 1.21 1.83
C VAL A 122 4.97 0.32 1.61
N ASP A 123 4.33 0.47 0.46
CA ASP A 123 3.19 -0.33 0.02
C ASP A 123 3.66 -1.74 -0.36
N LEU A 124 2.96 -2.76 0.15
CA LEU A 124 3.24 -4.18 -0.06
C LEU A 124 2.23 -4.73 -1.07
N PHE A 125 2.45 -4.49 -2.36
CA PHE A 125 1.56 -4.98 -3.41
C PHE A 125 1.60 -6.50 -3.56
N VAL A 126 0.49 -7.00 -4.07
CA VAL A 126 0.22 -8.42 -4.27
C VAL A 126 0.24 -8.73 -5.75
N LEU A 127 0.97 -9.77 -6.13
CA LEU A 127 0.89 -10.39 -7.44
C LEU A 127 0.08 -11.69 -7.34
N ASP A 128 -1.16 -11.62 -7.81
CA ASP A 128 -2.03 -12.79 -7.96
C ASP A 128 -1.79 -13.48 -9.30
N GLU A 129 -1.93 -14.79 -9.31
CA GLU A 129 -1.83 -15.59 -10.52
C GLU A 129 -2.97 -15.26 -11.48
N ILE A 130 -2.66 -15.09 -12.76
CA ILE A 130 -3.63 -14.81 -13.81
C ILE A 130 -3.97 -16.13 -14.50
N ALA A 131 -5.26 -16.41 -14.69
CA ALA A 131 -5.66 -17.63 -15.36
C ALA A 131 -5.30 -17.60 -16.86
N ASP A 132 -4.65 -18.66 -17.35
CA ASP A 132 -4.33 -18.81 -18.79
C ASP A 132 -5.58 -19.01 -19.65
N ASP A 133 -6.59 -19.70 -19.11
CA ASP A 133 -7.87 -19.92 -19.79
C ASP A 133 -8.62 -18.57 -19.92
N PRO A 134 -8.97 -18.12 -21.14
CA PRO A 134 -9.62 -16.83 -21.34
C PRO A 134 -10.97 -16.69 -20.65
N GLY A 135 -11.73 -17.78 -20.50
CA GLY A 135 -13.00 -17.80 -19.77
C GLY A 135 -12.80 -17.62 -18.27
N ARG A 136 -11.83 -18.33 -17.69
CA ARG A 136 -11.44 -18.17 -16.28
C ARG A 136 -10.87 -16.78 -16.02
N PHE A 137 -10.04 -16.25 -16.92
CA PHE A 137 -9.52 -14.89 -16.83
C PHE A 137 -10.65 -13.87 -16.80
N ARG A 138 -11.62 -13.95 -17.72
CA ARG A 138 -12.79 -13.06 -17.72
C ARG A 138 -13.60 -13.16 -16.42
N ALA A 139 -13.79 -14.38 -15.89
CA ALA A 139 -14.48 -14.56 -14.62
C ALA A 139 -13.69 -13.91 -13.46
N GLN A 140 -12.37 -14.10 -13.41
CA GLN A 140 -11.46 -13.47 -12.47
C GLN A 140 -11.52 -11.94 -12.56
N SER A 141 -11.36 -11.35 -13.75
CA SER A 141 -11.40 -9.89 -13.92
C SER A 141 -12.72 -9.27 -13.45
N ARG A 142 -13.86 -9.90 -13.75
CA ARG A 142 -15.18 -9.44 -13.26
C ARG A 142 -15.27 -9.55 -11.74
N GLY A 143 -14.76 -10.64 -11.16
CA GLY A 143 -14.70 -10.84 -9.73
C GLY A 143 -13.87 -9.75 -9.05
N THR A 144 -12.64 -9.53 -9.50
CA THR A 144 -11.75 -8.49 -8.98
C THR A 144 -12.39 -7.11 -9.07
N TRP A 145 -13.03 -6.79 -10.20
CA TRP A 145 -13.73 -5.51 -10.37
C TRP A 145 -14.89 -5.34 -9.38
N LEU A 146 -15.69 -6.38 -9.16
CA LEU A 146 -16.82 -6.35 -8.22
C LEU A 146 -16.31 -6.17 -6.79
N TRP A 147 -15.36 -7.00 -6.37
CA TRP A 147 -14.80 -6.96 -5.02
C TRP A 147 -14.08 -5.65 -4.71
N ALA A 148 -13.30 -5.12 -5.66
CA ALA A 148 -12.65 -3.82 -5.49
C ALA A 148 -13.67 -2.69 -5.24
N ARG A 149 -14.81 -2.70 -5.94
CA ARG A 149 -15.89 -1.72 -5.72
C ARG A 149 -16.58 -1.90 -4.37
N LEU A 150 -16.86 -3.14 -3.98
CA LEU A 150 -17.46 -3.42 -2.67
C LEU A 150 -16.52 -3.01 -1.54
N MET A 151 -15.22 -3.26 -1.65
CA MET A 151 -14.23 -2.79 -0.68
C MET A 151 -14.18 -1.26 -0.63
N PHE A 152 -14.14 -0.59 -1.79
CA PHE A 152 -14.17 0.87 -1.84
C PHE A 152 -15.41 1.46 -1.17
N LEU A 153 -16.60 0.93 -1.45
CA LEU A 153 -17.86 1.37 -0.85
C LEU A 153 -17.93 1.09 0.66
N ARG A 154 -17.34 -0.02 1.12
CA ARG A 154 -17.23 -0.32 2.55
C ARG A 154 -16.28 0.65 3.27
N SER A 155 -15.14 0.95 2.66
CA SER A 155 -14.08 1.76 3.29
C SER A 155 -14.29 3.27 3.15
N ILE A 156 -15.19 3.71 2.27
CA ILE A 156 -15.53 5.12 2.08
C ILE A 156 -17.05 5.27 2.09
N PRO A 157 -17.68 5.49 3.27
CA PRO A 157 -19.13 5.60 3.38
C PRO A 157 -19.70 6.82 2.64
N ASN A 158 -18.91 7.88 2.48
CA ASN A 158 -19.28 9.11 1.76
C ASN A 158 -18.21 9.45 0.71
N PRO A 159 -18.13 8.70 -0.41
CA PRO A 159 -17.14 9.00 -1.42
C PRO A 159 -17.45 10.35 -2.06
N PRO A 160 -16.48 11.28 -2.17
CA PRO A 160 -16.68 12.50 -2.93
C PRO A 160 -16.77 12.13 -4.41
N THR A 161 -17.99 11.85 -4.87
CA THR A 161 -18.26 11.40 -6.25
C THR A 161 -18.19 12.55 -7.26
N GLY A 162 -18.10 13.80 -6.79
CA GLY A 162 -18.25 14.99 -7.63
C GLY A 162 -19.66 15.12 -8.23
N LEU A 163 -20.57 14.20 -7.90
CA LEU A 163 -21.97 14.26 -8.26
C LEU A 163 -22.68 15.20 -7.27
N PRO A 164 -23.62 16.04 -7.72
CA PRO A 164 -24.41 16.86 -6.82
C PRO A 164 -25.23 15.94 -5.90
N THR A 165 -24.89 15.91 -4.61
CA THR A 165 -25.63 15.21 -3.56
C THR A 165 -26.93 15.99 -3.23
N PRO A 166 -28.04 15.33 -2.87
CA PRO A 166 -28.13 13.92 -2.54
C PRO A 166 -28.81 13.10 -3.63
N ALA A 167 -28.09 12.12 -4.17
CA ALA A 167 -28.74 10.89 -4.57
C ALA A 167 -29.31 10.29 -3.28
N ARG A 168 -30.62 10.50 -3.07
CA ARG A 168 -31.38 9.95 -1.96
C ARG A 168 -30.98 8.47 -1.77
N GLN A 169 -30.79 8.11 -0.50
CA GLN A 169 -31.09 6.77 -0.03
C GLN A 169 -32.45 6.36 -0.62
N LEU A 170 -32.43 5.55 -1.66
CA LEU A 170 -33.59 4.85 -2.19
C LEU A 170 -33.38 3.37 -1.87
N ALA A 171 -33.58 3.07 -0.60
CA ALA A 171 -34.00 1.79 -0.06
C ALA A 171 -34.97 2.11 1.08
#